data_AF-A0A4R2ST95-F1
#
_entry.id   AF-A0A4R2ST95-F1
#
_cell.length_a   1.000
_cell.length_b   1.000
_cell.length_c   1.000
_cell.angle_alpha   90.00
_cell.angle_beta   90.00
_cell.angle_gamma   90.00
#
_symmetry.space_group_name_H-M   'P 1'
#
loop_
_entity.id
_entity.type
_entity.pdbx_description
1 polymer ?
#
loop_
_entity_poly.entity_id
_entity_poly.type
_entity_poly.pdbx_seq_one_letter_code
_entity_poly.pdbx_strand_id
1 'polypeptide(L)' 'MKAAGLRFPLANPAVAAVIPGASQPSRLAEDRAALAETIPGAFSHYLSHAGPVAPG' A
#
# COMPACT_ATOMS: atom_id res chain seq x y z
N MET A 1 4.42 -3.29 6.18
CA MET A 1 3.56 -3.90 5.14
C MET A 1 2.27 -3.12 4.86
N LYS A 2 1.56 -2.61 5.88
CA LYS A 2 0.31 -1.84 5.68
C LYS A 2 0.48 -0.58 4.82
N ALA A 3 1.55 0.20 5.05
CA ALA A 3 1.91 1.35 4.22
C ALA A 3 2.12 0.98 2.75
N ALA A 4 2.80 -0.13 2.47
CA ALA A 4 3.03 -0.62 1.12
C ALA A 4 1.72 -1.01 0.41
N GLY A 5 0.82 -1.70 1.11
CA GLY A 5 -0.49 -2.07 0.59
C GLY A 5 -1.38 -0.86 0.27
N LEU A 6 -1.22 0.26 0.98
CA LEU A 6 -1.93 1.51 0.68
C LEU A 6 -1.29 2.29 -0.46
N ARG A 7 0.05 2.39 -0.49
CA ARG A 7 0.78 3.22 -1.47
C ARG A 7 0.86 2.60 -2.85
N PHE A 8 0.92 1.28 -2.96
CA PHE A 8 0.99 0.59 -4.26
C PHE A 8 -0.17 0.95 -5.20
N PRO A 9 -1.46 0.79 -4.81
CA PRO A 9 -2.57 1.19 -5.66
C PRO A 9 -2.64 2.72 -5.89
N LEU A 10 -2.31 3.53 -4.89
CA LEU A 10 -2.32 5.00 -5.00
C LEU A 10 -1.21 5.55 -5.91
N ALA A 11 -0.18 4.76 -6.23
CA ALA A 11 0.87 5.16 -7.16
C ALA A 11 0.39 5.14 -8.63
N ASN A 12 -0.77 4.54 -8.92
CA ASN A 12 -1.35 4.53 -10.25
C ASN A 12 -2.21 5.79 -10.47
N PRO A 13 -1.96 6.60 -11.51
CA PRO A 13 -2.71 7.84 -11.77
C PRO A 13 -4.21 7.62 -12.04
N ALA A 14 -4.64 6.40 -12.39
CA ALA A 14 -6.05 6.07 -12.58
C ALA A 14 -6.82 5.84 -11.27
N VAL A 15 -6.14 5.75 -10.11
CA VAL A 15 -6.76 5.45 -8.82
C VAL A 15 -7.02 6.76 -8.06
N ALA A 16 -8.30 7.12 -7.93
CA ALA A 16 -8.69 8.33 -7.20
C ALA A 16 -8.66 8.16 -5.67
N ALA A 17 -8.93 6.95 -5.17
CA ALA A 17 -8.95 6.64 -3.74
C ALA A 17 -8.81 5.15 -3.46
N VAL A 18 -8.40 4.81 -2.23
CA VAL A 18 -8.33 3.45 -1.70
C VAL A 18 -9.11 3.41 -0.39
N ILE A 19 -9.98 2.41 -0.23
CA ILE A 19 -10.74 2.18 1.00
C ILE A 19 -10.15 0.95 1.71
N PRO A 20 -9.30 1.14 2.74
CA PRO A 20 -8.81 0.01 3.51
C PRO A 20 -9.91 -0.58 4.37
N GLY A 21 -9.89 -1.91 4.49
CA GLY A 21 -10.74 -2.60 5.46
C GLY A 21 -10.28 -2.29 6.89
N ALA A 22 -11.20 -1.78 7.72
CA ALA A 22 -10.99 -1.59 9.14
C ALA A 22 -12.13 -2.27 9.91
N SER A 23 -11.83 -3.38 10.57
CA SER A 23 -12.81 -4.11 11.40
C SER A 23 -13.12 -3.42 12.74
N GLN A 24 -12.39 -2.34 13.07
CA GLN A 24 -12.50 -1.59 14.32
C GLN A 24 -12.17 -0.12 14.05
N PRO A 25 -12.87 0.86 14.66
CA PRO A 25 -12.59 2.29 14.48
C PRO A 25 -11.14 2.69 14.82
N SER A 26 -10.52 2.02 15.80
CA SER A 26 -9.12 2.23 16.20
C SER A 26 -8.12 2.00 15.05
N ARG A 27 -8.43 1.14 14.08
CA ARG A 27 -7.55 0.85 12.93
C ARG A 27 -7.43 2.02 11.95
N LEU A 28 -8.35 2.99 11.99
CA LEU A 28 -8.24 4.21 11.18
C LEU A 28 -6.97 5.01 11.53
N ALA A 29 -6.57 5.01 12.81
CA ALA A 29 -5.34 5.68 13.23
C ALA A 29 -4.10 4.99 12.65
N GLU A 30 -4.10 3.65 12.58
CA GLU A 30 -3.03 2.88 11.93
C GLU A 30 -2.98 3.13 10.42
N ASP A 31 -4.13 3.24 9.74
CA ASP A 31 -4.19 3.56 8.31
C ASP A 31 -3.57 4.94 8.04
N ARG A 32 -3.90 5.93 8.88
CA ARG A 32 -3.32 7.28 8.80
C ARG A 32 -1.82 7.29 9.03
N ALA A 33 -1.34 6.58 10.06
CA ALA A 33 0.09 6.46 10.34
C ALA A 33 0.83 5.79 9.17
N ALA A 34 0.25 4.74 8.58
CA ALA A 34 0.81 4.03 7.44
C ALA A 34 0.89 4.88 6.16
N LEU A 35 -0.04 5.83 5.95
CA LEU A 35 0.06 6.77 4.82
C LEU A 35 1.26 7.73 4.97
N ALA A 36 1.58 8.13 6.21
CA ALA A 36 2.67 9.05 6.51
C ALA A 36 4.06 8.37 6.54
N GLU A 37 4.11 7.05 6.76
CA GLU A 37 5.35 6.28 6.87
C GLU A 37 6.17 6.34 5.58
N THR A 38 7.45 6.72 5.60
CA THR A 38 8.28 6.75 4.38
C THR A 38 8.64 5.33 3.95
N ILE A 39 8.28 4.96 2.71
CA ILE A 39 8.68 3.68 2.13
C ILE A 39 9.95 3.92 1.33
N PRO A 40 11.04 3.17 1.56
CA PRO A 40 12.26 3.29 0.78
C PRO A 40 11.97 3.10 -0.71
N GLY A 41 12.46 4.00 -1.57
CA GLY A 41 12.24 3.91 -3.02
C GLY A 41 12.68 2.58 -3.65
N ALA A 42 13.71 1.94 -3.07
CA ALA A 42 14.18 0.62 -3.48
C ALA A 42 13.11 -0.48 -3.35
N PHE A 43 12.22 -0.39 -2.35
CA PHE A 43 11.15 -1.36 -2.16
C PHE A 43 10.06 -1.23 -3.23
N SER A 44 9.67 0.00 -3.56
CA SER A 44 8.73 0.27 -4.66
C SER A 44 9.30 -0.17 -6.02
N HIS A 45 10.60 0.09 -6.25
CA HIS A 45 11.30 -0.35 -7.44
C HIS A 45 11.30 -1.88 -7.54
N TYR A 46 11.62 -2.59 -6.46
CA TYR A 46 11.56 -4.06 -6.41
C TYR A 46 10.17 -4.61 -6.77
N LEU A 47 9.10 -4.10 -6.15
CA LEU A 47 7.74 -4.57 -6.42
C LEU A 47 7.30 -4.34 -7.86
N SER A 48 7.68 -3.22 -8.47
CA SER A 48 7.38 -2.95 -9.89
C SER A 48 8.08 -3.91 -10.86
N HIS A 49 9.18 -4.55 -10.44
CA HIS A 49 9.99 -5.46 -11.25
C HIS A 49 9.80 -6.94 -10.89
N ALA A 50 9.09 -7.24 -9.79
CA ALA A 50 8.98 -8.61 -9.26
C ALA A 50 8.16 -9.57 -10.14
N GLY A 51 7.45 -9.08 -11.15
CA GLY A 51 6.59 -9.90 -12.01
C GLY A 51 5.39 -10.52 -11.26
N PRO A 52 4.37 -11.02 -11.97
CA PRO A 52 3.27 -11.72 -11.33
C PRO A 52 3.76 -13.06 -10.75
N VAL A 53 3.42 -13.32 -9.48
CA VAL A 53 3.67 -14.62 -8.84
C VAL A 53 2.67 -15.61 -9.43
N ALA A 54 3.16 -16.62 -10.15
CA ALA A 54 2.33 -17.69 -10.67
C ALA A 54 1.74 -18.52 -9.50
N PRO A 55 0.45 -18.88 -9.53
CA PRO A 55 -0.08 -19.81 -8.55
C PRO A 55 0.57 -21.18 -8.76
N GLY A 56 1.03 -21.79 -7.66
CA GLY A 56 1.47 -23.19 -7.60
C GLY A 56 0.33 -24.13 -7.29
#